data_AF-A0AAI8VJ16-F1
#
_entry.id   AF-A0AAI8VJ16-F1
#
_cell.length_a   1.000
_cell.length_b   1.000
_cell.length_c   1.000
_cell.angle_alpha   90.00
_cell.angle_beta   90.00
_cell.angle_gamma   90.00
#
_symmetry.space_group_name_H-M   'P 1'
#
loop_
_entity.id
_entity.type
_entity.pdbx_description
1 polymer ?
#
loop_
_entity_poly.entity_id
_entity_poly.type
_entity_poly.pdbx_seq_one_letter_code
_entity_poly.pdbx_strand_id
1 'polypeptide(L)'
;MTLYTTNTVPTKGGLLADSSVWVLSNPDFRQWRDHEDQRLLWVKGDLGKGKTMLLCGIVDHLETRLAQGSRLAYFFCQAINERINNATAVLRGLIYMLLDQDASLVSHMKKKYDVAGEGLFQG
;
A
#
# COMPACT_ATOMS: atom_id res chain seq x y z
N MET A 1 14.20 2.22 -10.67
CA MET A 1 12.91 1.58 -10.36
C MET A 1 13.18 0.58 -9.26
N THR A 2 13.25 1.07 -8.01
CA THR A 2 13.52 0.21 -6.87
C THR A 2 12.17 -0.33 -6.43
N LEU A 3 11.86 -1.52 -6.91
CA LEU A 3 10.80 -2.35 -6.36
C LEU A 3 11.15 -2.57 -4.89
N TYR A 4 10.40 -1.94 -3.97
CA TYR A 4 10.33 -2.40 -2.59
C TYR A 4 9.45 -3.65 -2.56
N THR A 5 9.85 -4.67 -3.31
CA THR A 5 9.42 -6.05 -3.07
C THR A 5 10.01 -6.43 -1.73
N THR A 6 9.14 -6.64 -0.74
CA THR A 6 9.34 -7.57 0.38
C THR A 6 10.70 -7.49 1.08
N ASN A 7 11.18 -6.29 1.38
CA ASN A 7 12.20 -6.10 2.40
C ASN A 7 11.59 -5.28 3.52
N THR A 8 11.22 -6.00 4.59
CA THR A 8 11.02 -5.46 5.93
C THR A 8 11.98 -4.29 6.16
N VAL A 9 11.42 -3.12 6.47
CA VAL A 9 12.21 -2.00 7.01
C VAL A 9 13.10 -2.57 8.11
N PRO A 10 14.43 -2.36 8.10
CA PRO A 10 15.32 -3.00 9.07
C PRO A 10 14.82 -2.68 10.47
N THR A 11 14.41 -3.74 11.16
CA THR A 11 13.73 -3.72 12.45
C THR A 11 14.59 -3.02 13.50
N LYS A 12 14.19 -1.81 13.88
CA LYS A 12 14.18 -1.42 15.30
C LYS A 12 12.88 -1.98 15.93
N GLY A 13 12.73 -3.31 15.87
CA GLY A 13 11.44 -4.01 15.99
C GLY A 13 10.66 -3.74 17.27
N GLY A 14 11.31 -3.34 18.37
CA GLY A 14 10.61 -2.95 19.60
C GLY A 14 10.08 -1.51 19.59
N LEU A 15 10.83 -0.55 19.05
CA LEU A 15 10.46 0.87 19.10
C LEU A 15 9.39 1.23 18.05
N LEU A 16 9.37 0.50 16.93
CA LEU A 16 8.44 0.72 15.82
C LEU A 16 6.99 0.41 16.20
N ALA A 17 6.76 -0.74 16.86
CA ALA A 17 5.44 -1.17 17.28
C ALA A 17 4.80 -0.12 18.18
N ASP A 18 5.50 0.29 19.24
CA ASP A 18 4.97 1.28 20.19
C ASP A 18 4.73 2.66 19.55
N SER A 19 5.58 3.08 18.61
CA SER A 19 5.46 4.39 17.96
C SER A 19 4.28 4.53 17.00
N SER A 20 3.66 3.40 16.61
CA SER A 20 2.49 3.36 15.73
C SER A 20 1.21 2.94 16.46
N VAL A 21 1.31 2.18 17.57
CA VAL A 21 0.15 1.69 18.34
C VAL A 21 -0.80 2.79 18.80
N TRP A 22 -0.29 3.98 19.13
CA TRP A 22 -1.14 5.10 19.55
C TRP A 22 -2.17 5.49 18.49
N VAL A 23 -1.84 5.35 17.19
CA VAL A 23 -2.74 5.70 16.08
C VAL A 23 -3.93 4.76 16.00
N LEU A 24 -3.75 3.50 16.41
CA LEU A 24 -4.82 2.48 16.38
C LEU A 24 -5.94 2.80 17.38
N SER A 25 -5.62 3.62 18.39
CA SER A 25 -6.59 4.13 19.36
C SER A 25 -7.11 5.53 19.02
N ASN A 26 -6.60 6.17 17.97
CA ASN A 26 -7.06 7.47 17.53
C ASN A 26 -8.49 7.37 16.93
N PRO A 27 -9.45 8.21 17.36
CA PRO A 27 -10.80 8.23 16.80
C PRO A 27 -10.84 8.42 15.28
N ASP A 28 -10.00 9.30 14.72
CA ASP A 28 -9.97 9.58 13.28
C ASP A 28 -9.51 8.36 12.48
N PHE A 29 -8.54 7.61 13.03
CA PHE A 29 -8.08 6.36 12.42
C PHE A 29 -9.17 5.29 12.44
N ARG A 30 -9.84 5.11 13.59
CA ARG A 30 -10.95 4.14 13.70
C ARG A 30 -12.11 4.52 12.78
N GLN A 31 -12.42 5.82 12.69
CA GLN A 31 -13.46 6.30 11.81
C GLN A 31 -13.15 5.99 10.34
N TRP A 32 -11.94 6.31 9.89
CA TRP A 32 -11.46 5.97 8.54
C TRP A 32 -11.44 4.46 8.27
N ARG A 33 -11.08 3.64 9.26
CA ARG A 33 -10.99 2.19 9.08
C ARG A 33 -12.36 1.51 9.04
N ASP A 34 -13.26 1.91 9.93
CA ASP A 34 -14.50 1.17 10.23
C ASP A 34 -15.72 1.72 9.47
N HIS A 35 -15.67 2.94 8.93
CA HIS A 35 -16.79 3.55 8.21
C HIS A 35 -16.54 3.61 6.69
N GLU A 36 -17.48 3.08 5.91
CA GLU A 36 -17.39 3.05 4.44
C GLU A 36 -17.41 4.44 3.77
N ASP A 37 -17.94 5.44 4.49
CA ASP A 37 -18.08 6.83 4.01
C ASP A 37 -16.76 7.61 4.08
N GLN A 38 -15.79 7.16 4.88
CA GLN A 38 -14.52 7.85 5.07
C GLN A 38 -13.37 7.08 4.43
N ARG A 39 -12.98 7.49 3.21
CA ARG A 39 -11.94 6.80 2.43
C ARG A 39 -10.55 7.44 2.51
N LEU A 40 -10.44 8.56 3.23
CA LEU A 40 -9.20 9.33 3.34
C LEU A 40 -8.80 9.53 4.81
N LEU A 41 -7.56 9.16 5.13
CA LEU A 41 -6.90 9.47 6.39
C LEU A 41 -5.78 10.48 6.14
N TRP A 42 -5.90 11.67 6.71
CA TRP A 42 -4.87 12.71 6.56
C TRP A 42 -3.92 12.70 7.75
N VAL A 43 -2.67 12.28 7.53
CA VAL A 43 -1.60 12.28 8.54
C VAL A 43 -0.68 13.47 8.32
N LYS A 44 -0.76 14.47 9.21
CA LYS A 44 0.13 15.63 9.21
C LYS A 44 1.17 15.52 10.32
N GLY A 45 2.40 15.91 10.03
CA GLY A 45 3.46 16.01 11.02
C GLY A 45 4.70 16.68 10.42
N ASP A 46 5.60 17.15 11.27
CA ASP A 46 6.81 17.82 10.82
C ASP A 46 7.77 16.86 10.11
N LEU A 47 8.71 17.43 9.35
CA LEU A 47 9.79 16.65 8.74
C LEU A 47 10.56 15.89 9.84
N GLY A 48 10.89 14.62 9.59
CA GLY A 48 11.62 13.78 10.55
C GLY A 48 10.79 13.19 11.70
N LYS A 49 9.49 13.49 11.82
CA LYS A 49 8.62 12.95 12.90
C LYS A 49 8.14 11.51 12.69
N GLY A 50 8.78 10.75 11.80
CA GLY A 50 8.47 9.32 11.62
C GLY A 50 7.16 9.01 10.88
N LYS A 51 6.62 9.91 10.05
CA LYS A 51 5.38 9.66 9.27
C LYS A 51 5.43 8.37 8.44
N THR A 52 6.56 8.12 7.77
CA THR A 52 6.75 6.87 7.02
C THR A 52 6.67 5.66 7.95
N MET A 53 7.26 5.76 9.14
CA MET A 53 7.23 4.69 10.13
C MET A 53 5.83 4.42 10.67
N LEU A 54 5.06 5.48 10.88
CA LEU A 54 3.66 5.41 11.26
C LEU A 54 2.84 4.67 10.19
N LEU A 55 3.03 5.02 8.91
CA LEU A 55 2.35 4.37 7.80
C LEU A 55 2.75 2.89 7.67
N CYS A 56 4.03 2.53 7.88
CA CYS A 56 4.44 1.13 7.94
C CYS A 56 3.69 0.38 9.04
N GLY A 57 3.62 0.92 10.26
CA GLY A 57 2.89 0.28 11.35
C GLY A 57 1.37 0.16 11.10
N ILE A 58 0.77 1.10 10.36
CA ILE A 58 -0.63 0.99 9.91
C ILE A 58 -0.77 -0.16 8.91
N VAL A 59 0.12 -0.26 7.93
CA VAL A 59 0.11 -1.35 6.93
C VAL A 59 0.23 -2.70 7.64
N ASP A 60 1.24 -2.85 8.53
CA ASP A 60 1.45 -4.08 9.31
C ASP A 60 0.18 -4.44 10.10
N HIS A 61 -0.47 -3.45 10.75
CA HIS A 61 -1.71 -3.67 11.47
C HIS A 61 -2.85 -4.15 10.56
N LEU A 62 -3.02 -3.52 9.39
CA LEU A 62 -4.05 -3.89 8.43
C LEU A 62 -3.84 -5.30 7.91
N GLU A 63 -2.60 -5.70 7.60
CA GLU A 63 -2.25 -7.06 7.17
C GLU A 63 -2.68 -8.10 8.21
N THR A 64 -2.46 -7.85 9.51
CA THR A 64 -2.88 -8.79 10.57
C THR A 64 -4.40 -8.94 10.73
N ARG A 65 -5.18 -8.00 10.18
CA ARG A 65 -6.64 -7.93 10.32
C ARG A 65 -7.40 -8.33 9.06
N LEU A 66 -6.70 -8.66 7.97
CA LEU A 66 -7.34 -9.03 6.72
C LEU A 66 -8.22 -10.26 6.92
N ALA A 67 -9.48 -10.16 6.48
CA ALA A 67 -10.36 -11.30 6.39
C ALA A 67 -9.79 -12.31 5.37
N GLN A 68 -10.14 -13.59 5.53
CA GLN A 68 -9.64 -14.62 4.64
C GLN A 68 -10.11 -14.36 3.20
N GLY A 69 -9.15 -14.25 2.29
CA GLY A 69 -9.40 -13.90 0.88
C GLY A 69 -9.42 -12.40 0.58
N SER A 70 -9.22 -11.52 1.56
CA SER A 70 -8.93 -10.10 1.32
C SER A 70 -7.45 -9.89 0.98
N ARG A 71 -7.15 -8.84 0.21
CA ARG A 71 -5.79 -8.48 -0.23
C ARG A 71 -5.53 -7.02 0.09
N LEU A 72 -4.32 -6.70 0.52
CA LEU A 72 -3.89 -5.34 0.76
C LEU A 72 -2.79 -4.96 -0.22
N ALA A 73 -2.97 -3.87 -0.94
CA ALA A 73 -1.92 -3.30 -1.77
C ALA A 73 -1.67 -1.85 -1.38
N TYR A 74 -0.40 -1.46 -1.33
CA TYR A 74 0.02 -0.12 -0.94
C TYR A 74 1.18 0.37 -1.79
N PHE A 75 1.36 1.68 -1.86
CA PHE A 75 2.45 2.33 -2.57
C PHE A 75 2.94 3.56 -1.80
N PHE A 76 4.25 3.67 -1.60
CA PHE A 76 4.86 4.85 -0.97
C PHE A 76 5.34 5.83 -2.04
N CYS A 77 4.62 6.95 -2.19
CA CYS A 77 5.03 8.02 -3.08
C CYS A 77 6.21 8.80 -2.48
N GLN A 78 7.32 8.94 -3.20
CA GLN A 78 8.46 9.76 -2.81
C GLN A 78 8.39 11.15 -3.45
N ALA A 79 8.48 12.22 -2.67
CA ALA A 79 8.28 13.58 -3.18
C ALA A 79 9.33 14.07 -4.21
N ILE A 80 10.48 13.42 -4.33
CA ILE A 80 11.66 13.97 -5.03
C ILE A 80 11.87 13.36 -6.44
N ASN A 81 11.03 12.42 -6.88
CA ASN A 81 11.23 11.78 -8.19
C ASN A 81 9.93 11.56 -8.98
N GLU A 82 9.53 12.57 -9.74
CA GLU A 82 8.34 12.56 -10.60
C GLU A 82 8.38 11.44 -11.67
N ARG A 83 9.57 10.96 -12.07
CA ARG A 83 9.69 9.84 -13.02
C ARG A 83 9.23 8.50 -12.44
N ILE A 84 9.24 8.36 -11.11
CA ILE A 84 8.90 7.10 -10.41
C ILE A 84 7.53 7.23 -9.71
N ASN A 85 7.02 8.44 -9.52
CA ASN A 85 5.76 8.73 -8.83
C ASN A 85 4.68 9.26 -9.78
N ASN A 86 4.63 8.75 -11.01
CA ASN A 86 3.51 9.02 -11.91
C ASN A 86 2.39 7.98 -11.68
N ALA A 87 1.17 8.34 -12.09
CA ALA A 87 -0.02 7.50 -11.88
C ALA A 87 0.16 6.09 -12.46
N THR A 88 0.82 5.96 -13.62
CA THR A 88 1.09 4.67 -14.27
C THR A 88 1.98 3.78 -13.43
N ALA A 89 3.06 4.33 -12.85
CA ALA A 89 3.98 3.58 -11.99
C ALA A 89 3.30 3.12 -10.69
N VAL A 90 2.49 3.99 -10.08
CA VAL A 90 1.68 3.66 -8.89
C VAL A 90 0.72 2.51 -9.19
N LEU A 91 -0.08 2.65 -10.25
CA LEU A 91 -1.05 1.63 -10.65
C LEU A 91 -0.38 0.29 -11.00
N ARG A 92 0.73 0.33 -11.76
CA ARG A 92 1.49 -0.87 -12.10
C ARG A 92 2.03 -1.58 -10.86
N GLY A 93 2.55 -0.82 -9.89
CA GLY A 93 3.03 -1.37 -8.62
C GLY A 93 1.92 -2.02 -7.80
N LEU A 94 0.77 -1.36 -7.67
CA LEU A 94 -0.39 -1.90 -6.94
C LEU A 94 -0.94 -3.17 -7.60
N ILE A 95 -1.10 -3.17 -8.93
CA ILE A 95 -1.55 -4.35 -9.68
C ILE A 95 -0.58 -5.51 -9.48
N TYR A 96 0.72 -5.26 -9.64
CA TYR A 96 1.73 -6.29 -9.46
C TYR A 96 1.66 -6.92 -8.06
N MET A 97 1.51 -6.10 -7.01
CA MET A 97 1.40 -6.59 -5.64
C MET A 97 0.15 -7.46 -5.43
N LEU A 98 -0.99 -7.10 -6.02
CA LEU A 98 -2.22 -7.91 -5.95
C LEU A 98 -2.06 -9.25 -6.68
N LEU A 99 -1.40 -9.25 -7.85
CA LEU A 99 -1.15 -10.48 -8.62
C LEU A 99 -0.19 -11.43 -7.89
N ASP A 100 0.80 -10.89 -7.19
CA ASP A 100 1.76 -11.66 -6.40
C ASP A 100 1.09 -12.32 -5.19
N GLN A 101 0.14 -11.62 -4.55
CA GLN A 101 -0.67 -12.16 -3.45
C GLN A 101 -1.71 -13.20 -3.90
N ASP A 102 -2.17 -13.14 -5.15
CA ASP A 102 -3.11 -14.13 -5.69
C ASP A 102 -2.96 -14.36 -7.20
N ALA A 103 -2.34 -15.49 -7.51
CA ALA A 103 -2.14 -15.95 -8.88
C ALA A 103 -3.46 -16.15 -9.66
N SER A 104 -4.61 -16.35 -9.00
CA SER A 104 -5.90 -16.48 -9.70
C SER A 104 -6.30 -15.18 -10.43
N LEU A 105 -5.83 -14.02 -9.96
CA LEU A 105 -6.05 -12.73 -10.61
C LEU A 105 -5.32 -12.63 -11.96
N VAL A 106 -4.24 -13.37 -12.15
CA VAL A 106 -3.51 -13.43 -13.43
C VAL A 106 -4.40 -13.99 -14.54
N SER A 107 -5.26 -14.97 -14.22
CA SER A 107 -6.17 -15.57 -15.21
C SER A 107 -7.19 -14.55 -15.75
N HIS A 108 -7.63 -13.61 -14.90
CA HIS A 108 -8.53 -12.54 -15.28
C HIS A 108 -7.86 -11.50 -16.18
N MET A 109 -6.55 -11.27 -16.00
CA MET A 109 -5.77 -10.37 -16.84
C MET A 109 -5.45 -10.99 -18.19
N LYS A 110 -5.03 -12.26 -18.24
CA LYS A 110 -4.75 -12.98 -19.49
C LYS A 110 -5.97 -13.00 -20.41
N LYS A 111 -7.15 -13.31 -19.86
CA LYS A 111 -8.41 -13.34 -20.63
C LYS A 111 -8.73 -11.99 -21.30
N LYS A 112 -8.40 -10.87 -20.68
CA LYS A 112 -8.58 -9.53 -21.29
C LYS A 112 -7.43 -9.15 -22.23
N TYR A 113 -6.21 -9.61 -21.96
CA TYR A 113 -5.04 -9.37 -22.80
C TYR A 113 -5.15 -10.11 -24.14
N ASP A 114 -5.60 -11.37 -24.11
CA ASP A 114 -5.84 -12.18 -25.32
C ASP A 114 -6.91 -11.55 -26.24
N VAL A 115 -7.80 -10.73 -25.68
CA VAL A 115 -8.85 -10.00 -26.42
C VAL A 115 -8.38 -8.62 -26.91
N ALA A 116 -7.46 -7.96 -26.20
CA ALA A 116 -7.05 -6.57 -26.47
C ALA A 116 -5.69 -6.44 -27.20
N GLY A 117 -4.85 -7.47 -27.19
CA GLY A 117 -3.53 -7.46 -27.84
C GLY A 117 -2.48 -6.56 -27.15
N GLU A 118 -1.31 -6.43 -27.78
CA GLU A 118 -0.13 -5.72 -27.24
C GLU A 118 -0.35 -4.21 -26.98
N GLY A 119 -1.37 -3.60 -27.57
CA GLY A 119 -1.65 -2.17 -27.47
C GLY A 119 -2.21 -1.71 -26.11
N LEU A 120 -2.63 -2.62 -25.23
CA LEU A 120 -3.32 -2.27 -23.98
C LEU A 120 -2.41 -1.58 -22.93
N PHE A 121 -1.08 -1.74 -23.05
CA PHE A 121 -0.12 -1.21 -22.07
C PHE A 121 0.93 -0.26 -22.66
N GLN A 122 0.74 0.22 -23.89
CA GLN A 122 1.56 1.31 -24.45
C GLN A 122 0.99 2.65 -23.99
N GLY A 123 1.57 3.19 -22.91
CA GLY A 123 1.28 4.51 -22.35
C GLY A 123 2.39 4.97 -21.43
#